data_AF-A0A7V9BXT1-F1
#
_entry.id   AF-A0A7V9BXT1-F1
#
_cell.length_a   1.000
_cell.length_b   1.000
_cell.length_c   1.000
_cell.angle_alpha   90.00
_cell.angle_beta   90.00
_cell.angle_gamma   90.00
#
_symmetry.space_group_name_H-M   'P 1'
#
loop_
_entity.id
_entity.type
_entity.pdbx_description
1 polymer ?
#
loop_
_entity_poly.entity_id
_entity_poly.type
_entity_poly.pdbx_seq_one_letter_code
_entity_poly.pdbx_strand_id
1 'polypeptide(L)' 'MTNHPPRRSLAALERRIPFTRRHIGPDDAELSRITETIGVASLDELADRAVPAGIRTDTDTTLP' A
#
# COMPACT_ATOMS: atom_id res chain seq x y z
N MET A 1 29.47 29.62 -4.98
CA MET A 1 29.37 28.48 -5.90
C MET A 1 29.08 27.24 -5.06
N THR A 2 27.80 26.94 -4.80
CA THR A 2 27.44 25.84 -3.90
C THR A 2 27.56 24.52 -4.67
N ASN A 3 28.56 23.72 -4.31
CA ASN A 3 28.80 22.41 -4.90
C ASN A 3 27.67 21.47 -4.50
N HIS A 4 26.79 21.09 -5.44
CA HIS A 4 25.73 20.12 -5.20
C HIS A 4 26.28 18.71 -5.49
N PRO A 5 26.13 17.74 -4.57
CA PRO A 5 26.61 16.38 -4.81
C PRO A 5 25.92 15.77 -6.06
N PRO A 6 26.59 14.84 -6.77
CA PRO A 6 26.03 14.23 -7.97
C PRO A 6 24.70 13.53 -7.66
N ARG A 7 23.68 13.75 -8.52
CA ARG A 7 22.37 13.09 -8.41
C ARG A 7 22.55 11.58 -8.55
N ARG A 8 22.25 10.83 -7.48
CA ARG A 8 22.19 9.36 -7.50
C ARG A 8 20.92 8.91 -8.20
N SER A 9 20.95 7.76 -8.90
CA SER A 9 19.74 7.16 -9.49
C SER A 9 18.80 6.67 -8.39
N LEU A 10 17.49 6.58 -8.69
CA LEU A 10 16.50 6.05 -7.74
C LEU A 10 16.85 4.64 -7.29
N ALA A 11 17.27 3.77 -8.22
CA ALA A 11 17.74 2.42 -7.92
C ALA A 11 18.95 2.40 -6.96
N ALA A 12 19.84 3.40 -7.02
CA ALA A 12 20.97 3.51 -6.10
C ALA A 12 20.57 4.07 -4.71
N LEU A 13 19.38 4.67 -4.60
CA LEU A 13 18.81 5.18 -3.35
C LEU A 13 17.82 4.20 -2.71
N GLU A 14 17.33 3.22 -3.47
CA GLU A 14 16.51 2.13 -2.96
C GLU A 14 17.33 1.27 -1.99
N ARG A 15 17.19 1.59 -0.70
CA ARG A 15 17.41 0.62 0.36
C ARG A 15 16.53 -0.60 0.03
N ARG A 16 17.09 -1.81 0.05
CA ARG A 16 16.48 -3.13 -0.34
C ARG A 16 15.09 -3.48 0.26
N ILE A 17 14.47 -2.58 1.01
CA ILE A 17 13.15 -2.75 1.61
C ILE A 17 12.11 -2.06 0.71
N PRO A 18 11.08 -2.79 0.24
CA PRO A 18 10.02 -2.23 -0.60
C PRO A 18 9.40 -0.97 0.00
N PHE A 19 9.02 -0.01 -0.84
CA PHE A 19 8.36 1.22 -0.41
C PHE A 19 7.11 0.93 0.43
N THR A 20 6.30 -0.06 0.03
CA THR A 20 5.08 -0.47 0.73
C THR A 20 5.33 -0.82 2.20
N ARG A 21 6.42 -1.54 2.51
CA ARG A 21 6.80 -1.88 3.89
C ARG A 21 7.19 -0.68 4.75
N ARG A 22 7.53 0.46 4.14
CA ARG A 22 7.83 1.72 4.84
C ARG A 22 6.63 2.66 4.88
N HIS A 23 5.63 2.42 4.04
CA HIS A 23 4.51 3.33 3.79
C HIS A 23 3.22 2.85 4.45
N ILE A 24 2.96 1.55 4.42
CA ILE A 24 1.83 0.93 5.10
C ILE A 24 2.24 0.70 6.55
N GLY A 25 1.47 1.28 7.48
CA GLY A 25 1.74 1.19 8.91
C GLY A 25 1.47 -0.21 9.47
N PRO A 26 0.22 -0.72 9.38
CA PRO A 26 -0.13 -2.02 9.92
C PRO A 26 0.66 -3.16 9.28
N ASP A 27 1.26 -4.00 10.11
CA ASP A 27 1.71 -5.33 9.69
C ASP A 27 0.55 -6.33 9.60
N ASP A 28 0.85 -7.58 9.22
CA ASP A 28 -0.16 -8.60 9.02
C ASP A 28 -0.93 -8.93 10.32
N ALA A 29 -0.25 -8.91 11.48
CA ALA A 29 -0.89 -9.19 12.76
C ALA A 29 -1.75 -8.02 13.25
N GLU A 30 -1.29 -6.79 13.02
CA GLU A 30 -2.07 -5.57 13.23
C GLU A 30 -3.31 -5.53 12.34
N LEU A 31 -3.17 -5.89 11.06
CA LEU A 31 -4.28 -5.97 10.13
C LEU A 31 -5.31 -7.01 10.57
N SER A 32 -4.90 -8.21 11.00
CA SER A 32 -5.80 -9.23 11.55
C SER A 32 -6.58 -8.71 12.76
N ARG A 33 -5.91 -8.02 13.70
CA ARG A 33 -6.61 -7.42 14.86
C ARG A 33 -7.64 -6.38 14.44
N ILE A 34 -7.33 -5.57 13.42
CA ILE A 34 -8.25 -4.57 12.89
C ILE A 34 -9.47 -5.25 12.26
N THR A 35 -9.27 -6.24 11.39
CA THR A 35 -10.36 -6.95 10.71
C THR A 35 -11.26 -7.69 11.71
N GLU A 36 -10.68 -8.31 12.74
CA GLU A 36 -11.43 -8.92 13.84
C GLU A 36 -12.28 -7.89 14.60
N THR A 37 -11.70 -6.73 14.94
CA THR A 37 -12.38 -5.66 15.69
C THR A 37 -13.59 -5.11 14.94
N ILE A 38 -13.47 -4.94 13.61
CA ILE A 38 -14.56 -4.40 12.78
C ILE A 38 -15.48 -5.49 12.22
N GLY A 39 -15.22 -6.77 12.52
CA GLY A 39 -16.08 -7.90 12.15
C GLY A 39 -16.11 -8.19 10.65
N VAL A 40 -14.94 -8.22 10.01
CA VAL A 40 -14.75 -8.69 8.63
C VAL A 40 -13.63 -9.74 8.59
N ALA A 41 -13.71 -10.70 7.68
CA ALA A 41 -12.71 -11.74 7.51
C ALA A 41 -11.51 -11.29 6.67
N SER A 42 -11.63 -10.20 5.90
CA SER A 42 -10.58 -9.71 5.01
C SER A 42 -10.76 -8.25 4.59
N LEU A 43 -9.72 -7.68 3.98
CA LEU A 43 -9.81 -6.37 3.30
C LEU A 43 -10.73 -6.42 2.07
N ASP A 44 -10.82 -7.55 1.38
CA ASP A 44 -11.73 -7.71 0.24
C ASP A 44 -13.19 -7.65 0.69
N GLU A 45 -13.54 -8.35 1.77
CA GLU A 45 -14.88 -8.28 2.36
C GLU A 45 -15.20 -6.86 2.85
N LEU A 46 -14.23 -6.16 3.43
CA LEU A 46 -14.39 -4.76 3.80
C LEU A 46 -14.69 -3.89 2.58
N ALA A 47 -13.97 -4.08 1.47
CA ALA A 47 -14.19 -3.35 0.23
C ALA A 47 -15.57 -3.65 -0.39
N ASP A 48 -16.01 -4.91 -0.37
CA ASP A 48 -17.34 -5.34 -0.82
C ASP A 48 -18.46 -4.63 -0.05
N ARG A 49 -18.27 -4.46 1.27
CA ARG A 49 -19.27 -3.80 2.14
C ARG A 49 -19.21 -2.28 2.06
N ALA A 50 -18.05 -1.69 1.77
CA ALA A 50 -17.84 -0.25 1.79
C ALA A 50 -18.07 0.43 0.44
N VAL A 51 -17.75 -0.25 -0.67
CA VAL A 51 -17.83 0.31 -2.03
C VAL A 51 -19.09 -0.21 -2.74
N PRO A 52 -20.06 0.65 -3.08
CA PRO A 52 -21.24 0.23 -3.84
C PRO A 52 -20.84 -0.41 -5.17
N ALA A 53 -21.44 -1.56 -5.48
CA ALA A 53 -21.10 -2.36 -6.67
C ALA A 53 -21.14 -1.54 -7.98
N GLY A 54 -22.09 -0.59 -8.10
CA GLY A 54 -22.23 0.24 -9.31
C GLY A 54 -21.07 1.21 -9.57
N ILE A 55 -20.15 1.42 -8.62
CA ILE A 55 -18.97 2.28 -8.79
C ILE A 55 -17.65 1.55 -8.50
N ARG A 56 -17.69 0.23 -8.30
CA ARG A 56 -16.47 -0.56 -8.11
C ARG A 56 -15.77 -0.78 -9.44
N THR A 57 -14.44 -0.73 -9.43
CA THR A 57 -13.62 -1.03 -10.61
C THR A 57 -13.23 -2.51 -10.60
N ASP A 58 -13.58 -3.25 -11.66
CA ASP A 58 -13.27 -4.69 -11.80
C ASP A 58 -12.00 -4.95 -12.63
N THR A 59 -11.36 -3.89 -13.12
CA THR A 59 -10.15 -3.96 -13.94
C THR A 59 -8.94 -3.54 -13.13
N ASP A 60 -7.88 -4.33 -13.23
CA ASP A 60 -6.63 -3.99 -12.57
C ASP A 60 -6.04 -2.70 -13.17
N THR A 61 -5.41 -1.89 -12.33
CA THR A 61 -4.84 -0.63 -12.78
C THR A 61 -3.52 -0.94 -13.48
N THR A 62 -3.46 -0.71 -14.79
CA THR A 62 -2.20 -0.83 -15.53
C THR A 62 -1.25 0.28 -15.09
N LEU A 63 -0.23 -0.09 -14.32
CA LEU A 63 0.85 0.80 -13.86
C LEU A 63 2.19 0.36 -14.48
N PRO A 64 3.12 1.31 -14.75
CA PRO A 64 4.43 1.02 -15.32
C PRO A 64 5.38 0.27 -14.38
#